data_AF-A0A191UYL0-F1
#
_entry.id   AF-A0A191UYL0-F1
#
_cell.length_a   1.000
_cell.length_b   1.000
_cell.length_c   1.000
_cell.angle_alpha   90.00
_cell.angle_beta   90.00
_cell.angle_gamma   90.00
#
_symmetry.space_group_name_H-M   'P 1'
#
loop_
_entity.id
_entity.type
_entity.pdbx_description
1 polymer ?
#
loop_
_entity_poly.entity_id
_entity_poly.type
_entity_poly.pdbx_seq_one_letter_code
_entity_poly.pdbx_strand_id
1 'polypeptide(L)'
;MSAFGKCYDPHGARHGIPTYPWRYAPDGLATRRQLRALGLRPGGQEVTAQVMRTNRRAGTDRVAYLYRVDLAKPVRPMTSRKWGALALAMLARRTCPACRITYSYCLSTRHGICGPCLAADEQRAA
;
A
#
# COMPACT_ATOMS: atom_id res chain seq x y z
N MET A 1 11.92 -5.93 -34.46
CA MET A 1 11.12 -5.92 -33.22
C MET A 1 12.08 -5.96 -32.03
N SER A 2 12.22 -4.87 -31.26
CA SER A 2 13.07 -4.91 -30.06
C SER A 2 12.62 -6.05 -29.14
N ALA A 3 13.57 -6.83 -28.59
CA ALA A 3 13.30 -8.03 -27.78
C ALA A 3 12.29 -7.80 -26.62
N PHE A 4 12.12 -6.55 -26.20
CA PHE A 4 11.29 -6.13 -25.07
C PHE A 4 9.98 -5.41 -25.45
N GLY A 5 9.73 -5.16 -26.74
CA GLY A 5 8.49 -4.54 -27.23
C GLY A 5 8.14 -3.24 -26.48
N LYS A 6 6.90 -3.15 -25.99
CA LYS A 6 6.41 -1.98 -25.23
C LYS A 6 7.03 -1.79 -23.84
N CYS A 7 7.75 -2.79 -23.32
CA CYS A 7 8.33 -2.76 -21.97
C CYS A 7 9.70 -2.07 -21.90
N TYR A 8 10.25 -1.61 -23.02
CA TYR A 8 11.52 -0.90 -23.06
C TYR A 8 11.34 0.48 -23.70
N ASP A 9 11.40 1.51 -22.87
CA ASP A 9 11.32 2.92 -23.24
C ASP A 9 12.20 3.73 -22.27
N PRO A 10 13.53 3.67 -22.41
CA PRO A 10 14.46 4.29 -21.45
C PRO A 10 14.40 5.82 -21.45
N HIS A 11 13.86 6.44 -22.50
CA HIS A 11 13.71 7.89 -22.62
C HIS A 11 12.34 8.40 -22.15
N GLY A 12 11.39 7.50 -21.85
CA GLY A 12 10.04 7.86 -21.46
C GLY A 12 9.19 8.47 -22.58
N ALA A 13 9.54 8.25 -23.85
CA ALA A 13 8.83 8.82 -24.99
C ALA A 13 7.38 8.30 -25.11
N ARG A 14 7.10 7.10 -24.60
CA ARG A 14 5.78 6.45 -24.64
C ARG A 14 5.04 6.58 -23.32
N HIS A 15 5.75 6.43 -22.20
CA HIS A 15 5.13 6.32 -20.87
C HIS A 15 5.33 7.57 -20.00
N GLY A 16 5.98 8.61 -20.52
CA GLY A 16 6.30 9.85 -19.80
C GLY A 16 7.46 9.73 -18.80
N ILE A 17 7.84 8.50 -18.43
CA ILE A 17 8.98 8.19 -17.56
C ILE A 17 9.78 7.01 -18.12
N PRO A 18 11.10 6.94 -17.83
CA PRO A 18 11.92 5.80 -18.18
C PRO A 18 11.26 4.47 -17.76
N THR A 19 11.08 3.58 -18.73
CA THR A 19 10.42 2.29 -18.55
C THR A 19 11.35 1.16 -18.93
N TYR A 20 11.60 0.28 -17.97
CA TYR A 20 12.51 -0.84 -18.14
C TYR A 20 11.75 -2.18 -18.08
N PRO A 21 12.20 -3.21 -18.81
CA PRO A 21 11.70 -4.56 -18.66
C PRO A 21 11.96 -5.10 -17.26
N TRP A 22 11.22 -6.14 -16.88
CA TRP A 22 11.46 -6.85 -15.62
C TRP A 22 12.93 -7.27 -15.47
N ARG A 23 13.58 -6.82 -14.38
CA ARG A 23 15.00 -7.02 -14.05
C ARG A 23 16.03 -6.26 -14.93
N TYR A 24 15.61 -5.23 -15.66
CA TYR A 24 16.47 -4.41 -16.52
C TYR A 24 16.61 -2.94 -16.09
N ALA A 25 16.09 -2.59 -14.90
CA ALA A 25 16.28 -1.24 -14.38
C ALA A 25 17.74 -1.00 -13.98
N PRO A 26 18.29 0.21 -14.20
CA PRO A 26 19.63 0.55 -13.76
C PRO A 26 19.73 0.55 -12.23
N ASP A 27 20.96 0.44 -11.73
CA ASP A 27 21.27 0.52 -10.31
C ASP A 27 20.90 1.90 -9.73
N GLY A 28 20.79 1.97 -8.40
CA GLY A 28 20.39 3.19 -7.69
C GLY A 28 18.87 3.45 -7.69
N LEU A 29 18.09 2.58 -8.34
CA LEU A 29 16.63 2.63 -8.35
C LEU A 29 16.02 1.48 -7.55
N ALA A 30 14.98 1.77 -6.78
CA ALA A 30 14.29 0.79 -5.96
C ALA A 30 12.77 1.00 -5.95
N THR A 31 12.04 -0.10 -5.91
CA THR A 31 10.59 -0.07 -5.64
C THR A 31 10.31 0.35 -4.19
N ARG A 32 9.08 0.80 -3.91
CA ARG A 32 8.67 1.12 -2.52
C ARG A 32 8.91 -0.03 -1.54
N ARG A 33 8.74 -1.28 -1.99
CA ARG A 33 8.98 -2.47 -1.18
C ARG A 33 10.48 -2.71 -0.92
N GLN A 34 11.33 -2.53 -1.93
CA GLN A 34 12.78 -2.61 -1.76
C GLN A 34 13.31 -1.50 -0.84
N LEU A 35 12.87 -0.26 -1.01
CA LEU A 35 13.19 0.83 -0.08
C LEU A 35 12.78 0.48 1.36
N ARG A 36 11.57 -0.07 1.54
CA ARG A 36 11.08 -0.44 2.87
C ARG A 36 11.93 -1.54 3.53
N ALA A 37 12.43 -2.50 2.74
CA ALA A 37 13.35 -3.54 3.23
C ALA A 37 14.69 -2.93 3.69
N LEU A 38 15.10 -1.80 3.11
CA LEU A 38 16.28 -1.03 3.51
C LEU A 38 16.01 -0.02 4.65
N GLY A 39 14.81 -0.01 5.24
CA GLY A 39 14.44 0.99 6.25
C GLY A 39 14.23 2.40 5.68
N LEU A 40 14.06 2.52 4.35
CA LEU A 40 13.88 3.77 3.62
C LEU A 40 12.44 3.95 3.12
N ARG A 41 12.10 5.20 2.78
CA ARG A 41 10.87 5.61 2.10
C ARG A 41 11.23 6.57 0.96
N PRO A 42 10.37 6.72 -0.08
CA PRO A 42 10.64 7.62 -1.21
C PRO A 42 10.93 9.08 -0.83
N GLY A 43 10.52 9.53 0.37
CA GLY A 43 10.91 10.86 0.86
C GLY A 43 10.12 12.02 0.25
N GLY A 44 9.12 11.75 -0.59
CA GLY A 44 8.31 12.75 -1.30
C GLY A 44 8.74 12.99 -2.74
N GLN A 45 9.76 12.27 -3.23
CA GLN A 45 10.18 12.34 -4.62
C GLN A 45 9.09 11.77 -5.56
N GLU A 46 9.03 12.31 -6.78
CA GLU A 46 8.22 11.77 -7.86
C GLU A 46 8.75 10.41 -8.34
N VAL A 47 7.94 9.72 -9.13
CA VAL A 47 8.35 8.45 -9.74
C VAL A 47 9.48 8.72 -10.74
N THR A 48 10.66 8.14 -10.52
CA THR A 48 11.81 8.37 -11.39
C THR A 48 11.79 7.48 -12.62
N ALA A 49 11.29 6.25 -12.48
CA ALA A 49 11.19 5.28 -13.56
C ALA A 49 10.14 4.22 -13.20
N GLN A 50 9.87 3.32 -14.13
CA GLN A 50 9.01 2.17 -13.89
C GLN A 50 9.61 0.89 -14.49
N VAL A 51 9.29 -0.23 -13.86
CA VAL A 51 9.52 -1.56 -14.41
C VAL A 51 8.21 -2.10 -14.93
N MET A 52 8.19 -2.57 -16.17
CA MET A 52 7.00 -3.14 -16.79
C MET A 52 7.21 -4.59 -17.23
N ARG A 53 6.18 -5.41 -17.02
CA ARG A 53 6.09 -6.78 -17.54
C ARG A 53 4.72 -7.01 -18.16
N THR A 54 4.70 -7.35 -19.44
CA THR A 54 3.47 -7.79 -20.12
C THR A 54 3.16 -9.24 -19.76
N ASN A 55 1.96 -9.51 -19.24
CA ASN A 55 1.44 -10.87 -19.16
C ASN A 55 0.80 -11.24 -20.51
N ARG A 56 1.53 -12.00 -21.33
CA ARG A 56 1.07 -12.39 -22.67
C ARG A 56 -0.20 -13.23 -22.68
N ARG A 57 -0.51 -13.97 -21.61
CA ARG A 57 -1.73 -14.80 -21.51
C ARG A 57 -2.97 -13.97 -21.17
N ALA A 58 -2.82 -12.97 -20.31
CA ALA A 58 -3.93 -12.14 -19.85
C ALA A 58 -4.06 -10.80 -20.61
N GLY A 59 -3.09 -10.47 -21.48
CA GLY A 59 -3.04 -9.18 -22.19
C GLY A 59 -2.74 -7.98 -21.29
N THR A 60 -2.54 -8.16 -19.98
CA THR A 60 -2.38 -7.09 -19.00
C THR A 60 -0.92 -6.76 -18.69
N ASP A 61 -0.65 -5.48 -18.47
CA ASP A 61 0.66 -4.99 -18.07
C ASP A 61 0.75 -4.87 -16.55
N ARG A 62 1.86 -5.38 -15.98
CA ARG A 62 2.21 -5.18 -14.58
C ARG A 62 3.30 -4.13 -14.50
N VAL A 63 3.06 -3.08 -13.73
CA VAL A 63 3.98 -1.96 -13.55
C VAL A 63 4.40 -1.87 -12.09
N ALA A 64 5.68 -1.60 -11.86
CA ALA A 64 6.22 -1.27 -10.54
C ALA A 64 7.02 0.03 -10.63
N TYR A 65 6.65 1.02 -9.84
CA TYR A 65 7.34 2.31 -9.80
C TYR A 65 8.66 2.23 -9.04
N LEU A 66 9.65 2.92 -9.59
CA LEU A 66 11.00 3.03 -9.09
C LEU A 66 11.27 4.45 -8.60
N TYR A 67 12.04 4.50 -7.53
CA TYR A 67 12.46 5.69 -6.83
C TYR A 67 13.97 5.64 -6.64
N ARG A 68 14.60 6.80 -6.64
CA ARG A 68 16.02 6.94 -6.34
C ARG A 68 16.31 6.60 -4.88
N VAL A 69 17.29 5.73 -4.68
CA VAL A 69 17.73 5.29 -3.35
C VAL A 69 18.47 6.42 -2.63
N ASP A 70 19.26 7.22 -3.35
CA ASP A 70 20.05 8.32 -2.79
C ASP A 70 19.19 9.51 -2.31
N LEU A 71 18.00 9.71 -2.90
CA LEU A 71 17.01 10.69 -2.44
C LEU A 71 16.03 10.14 -1.40
N ALA A 72 16.11 8.84 -1.09
CA ALA A 72 15.24 8.21 -0.14
C ALA A 72 15.55 8.70 1.29
N LYS A 73 14.51 8.76 2.11
CA LYS A 73 14.63 9.18 3.51
C LYS A 73 14.40 7.98 4.42
N PRO A 74 14.95 7.96 5.64
CA PRO A 74 14.58 6.96 6.62
C PRO A 74 13.05 6.90 6.82
N VAL A 75 12.53 5.69 7.03
CA VAL A 75 11.14 5.49 7.44
C VAL A 75 10.90 6.28 8.73
N ARG A 76 9.78 7.00 8.78
CA ARG A 76 9.43 7.78 9.98
C ARG A 76 9.29 6.81 11.16
N PRO A 77 10.05 6.99 12.25
CA PRO A 77 9.99 6.07 13.37
C PRO A 77 8.60 6.15 14.02
N MET A 78 8.23 5.05 14.65
CA MET A 78 7.06 5.01 15.52
C MET A 78 7.42 5.72 16.82
N THR A 79 6.66 6.76 17.17
CA THR A 79 6.86 7.54 18.39
C THR A 79 5.80 7.18 19.42
N SER A 80 6.04 7.42 20.70
CA SER A 80 5.07 7.14 21.77
C SER A 80 3.71 7.80 21.51
N ARG A 81 3.70 9.03 20.97
CA ARG A 81 2.45 9.71 20.56
C ARG A 81 1.70 8.95 19.46
N LYS A 82 2.41 8.41 18.47
CA LYS A 82 1.78 7.60 17.41
C LYS A 82 1.26 6.28 17.96
N TRP A 83 1.97 5.67 18.91
CA TRP A 83 1.52 4.44 19.59
C TRP A 83 0.22 4.69 20.35
N GLY A 84 0.16 5.77 21.14
CA GLY A 84 -1.06 6.17 21.84
C GLY A 84 -2.23 6.45 20.88
N ALA A 85 -1.99 7.19 19.80
CA ALA A 85 -3.02 7.46 18.79
C ALA A 85 -3.56 6.18 18.13
N LEU A 86 -2.67 5.23 17.80
CA LEU A 86 -3.08 3.94 17.25
C LEU A 86 -3.89 3.12 18.28
N ALA A 87 -3.47 3.11 19.54
CA ALA A 87 -4.19 2.40 20.60
C ALA A 87 -5.60 2.98 20.81
N LEU A 88 -5.75 4.31 20.84
CA LEU A 88 -7.05 4.99 20.90
C LEU A 88 -7.93 4.68 19.69
N ALA A 89 -7.35 4.70 18.48
CA ALA A 89 -8.08 4.33 17.27
C ALA A 89 -8.53 2.86 17.28
N MET A 90 -7.71 1.94 17.79
CA MET A 90 -8.07 0.54 17.96
C MET A 90 -9.14 0.35 19.03
N LEU A 91 -9.05 1.08 20.15
CA LEU A 91 -10.08 1.07 21.19
C LEU A 91 -11.44 1.48 20.59
N ALA A 92 -11.50 2.62 19.91
CA ALA A 92 -12.73 3.09 19.26
C ALA A 92 -13.31 2.09 18.26
N ARG A 93 -12.46 1.40 17.47
CA ARG A 93 -12.90 0.37 16.51
C ARG A 93 -13.35 -0.94 17.16
N ARG A 94 -13.05 -1.13 18.45
CA ARG A 94 -13.31 -2.36 19.21
C ARG A 94 -14.39 -2.19 20.27
N THR A 95 -14.71 -0.95 20.66
CA THR A 95 -15.76 -0.64 21.63
C THR A 95 -17.11 -0.50 20.92
N CYS A 96 -18.09 -1.30 21.33
CA CYS A 96 -19.43 -1.23 20.76
C CYS A 96 -20.17 0.00 21.28
N PRO A 97 -20.75 0.87 20.43
CA PRO A 97 -21.46 2.05 20.91
C PRO A 97 -22.74 1.72 21.69
N ALA A 98 -23.40 0.59 21.39
CA ALA A 98 -24.63 0.17 22.07
C ALA A 98 -24.39 -0.37 23.50
N CYS A 99 -23.49 -1.35 23.68
CA CYS A 99 -23.24 -1.97 24.99
C CYS A 99 -21.99 -1.44 25.71
N ARG A 100 -21.16 -0.61 25.05
CA ARG A 100 -19.89 -0.05 25.57
C ARG A 100 -18.81 -1.06 25.94
N ILE A 101 -19.01 -2.34 25.61
CA ILE A 101 -18.00 -3.39 25.80
C ILE A 101 -16.92 -3.28 24.73
N THR A 102 -15.66 -3.45 25.14
CA THR A 102 -14.50 -3.49 24.25
C THR A 102 -14.13 -4.93 23.92
N TYR A 103 -14.02 -5.24 22.64
CA TYR A 103 -13.74 -6.57 22.13
C TYR A 103 -12.27 -6.73 21.67
N SER A 104 -11.81 -7.98 21.52
CA SER A 104 -10.48 -8.28 20.97
C SER A 104 -10.38 -8.08 19.46
N TYR A 105 -11.53 -7.99 18.77
CA TYR A 105 -11.66 -7.84 17.34
C TYR A 105 -12.29 -6.49 16.96
N CYS A 106 -11.97 -5.99 15.77
CA CYS A 106 -12.60 -4.79 15.23
C CYS A 106 -14.05 -5.07 14.85
N LEU A 107 -14.96 -4.19 15.27
CA LEU A 107 -16.38 -4.30 14.93
C LEU A 107 -16.60 -4.16 13.42
N SER A 108 -17.70 -4.74 12.93
CA SER A 108 -18.06 -4.67 11.51
C SER A 108 -18.34 -3.22 11.11
N THR A 109 -17.70 -2.74 10.05
CA THR A 109 -17.96 -1.39 9.52
C THR A 109 -19.34 -1.26 8.90
N ARG A 110 -19.97 -2.38 8.50
CA ARG A 110 -21.33 -2.38 7.93
C ARG A 110 -22.39 -2.11 8.99
N HIS A 111 -22.25 -2.73 10.16
CA HIS A 111 -23.26 -2.68 11.21
C HIS A 111 -22.92 -1.67 12.32
N GLY A 112 -21.63 -1.34 12.51
CA GLY A 112 -21.19 -0.37 13.52
C GLY A 112 -21.34 -0.85 14.98
N ILE A 113 -21.85 -2.07 15.21
CA ILE A 113 -22.08 -2.66 16.54
C ILE A 113 -21.47 -4.06 16.62
N CYS A 114 -21.41 -4.62 17.84
CA CYS A 114 -20.96 -5.99 18.04
C CYS A 114 -22.01 -7.01 17.61
N GLY A 115 -21.57 -8.24 17.32
CA GLY A 115 -22.43 -9.36 16.92
C GLY A 115 -23.59 -9.62 17.90
N PRO A 116 -23.37 -9.64 19.23
CA PRO A 116 -24.47 -9.80 20.19
C PRO A 116 -25.53 -8.70 20.11
N CYS A 117 -25.12 -7.43 19.97
CA CYS A 117 -26.07 -6.33 19.80
C CYS A 117 -26.81 -6.41 18.47
N LEU A 118 -26.14 -6.85 17.40
CA LEU A 118 -26.78 -7.06 16.10
C LEU A 118 -27.85 -8.14 16.18
N ALA A 119 -27.53 -9.30 16.77
CA ALA A 119 -28.48 -10.40 16.91
C ALA A 119 -29.72 -9.99 17.74
N ALA A 120 -29.51 -9.23 18.82
CA ALA A 120 -30.61 -8.71 19.63
C ALA A 120 -31.48 -7.69 18.87
N ASP A 121 -30.89 -6.91 17.96
CA ASP A 121 -31.64 -5.95 17.14
C ASP A 121 -32.47 -6.63 16.06
N GLU A 122 -31.88 -7.62 15.38
CA GLU A 122 -32.57 -8.45 14.39
C GLU A 122 -33.75 -9.22 15.02
N GLN A 123 -33.60 -9.71 16.26
CA GLN A 123 -34.69 -10.35 17.00
C GLN A 123 -35.84 -9.42 17.37
N ARG A 124 -35.58 -8.12 17.57
CA ARG A 124 -36.64 -7.13 17.85
C ARG A 124 -37.38 -6.68 16.60
N ALA A 125 -36.75 -6.80 15.44
CA ALA A 125 -37.32 -6.41 14.15
C ALA A 125 -38.18 -7.53 13.50
N ALA A 126 -38.06 -8.76 14.00
CA ALA A 126 -38.85 -9.92 13.61
C ALA A 126 -40.18 -9.98 14.39
#